data_AF-A0A6A4UCI7-F1
#
_entry.id   AF-A0A6A4UCI7-F1
#
_cell.length_a   1.000
_cell.length_b   1.000
_cell.length_c   1.000
_cell.angle_alpha   90.00
_cell.angle_beta   90.00
_cell.angle_gamma   90.00
#
_symmetry.space_group_name_H-M   'P 1'
#
loop_
_entity.id
_entity.type
_entity.pdbx_description
1 polymer ?
#
loop_
_entity_poly.entity_id
_entity_poly.type
_entity_poly.pdbx_seq_one_letter_code
_entity_poly.pdbx_strand_id
1 'polypeptide(L)'
;MDPIVILAMIWFLATPLFFVLWLLSRAKLRRQADEAQRSAETHQHALTRFNGELAAIRNKYAGIISQEAEVSRLSDVAAKLTVDISAVRATYAEKRSLLDRLEQQVAIYDERIAFAELGVYAPHFEFTDSEAYKAKILEVRDRQKAMISAKQATICPTEWSVEGSKAKGAMMINRQTRLTMRAFNTASFPSRSSALHRLPDYTSRSRTHSVTNPSCRRNVSNRSNIRCSASVNPQPAASA
;
A
#
# COMPACT_ATOMS: atom_id res chain seq x y z
N MET A 1 -84.41 -89.35 31.07
CA MET A 1 -82.96 -89.12 31.27
C MET A 1 -82.84 -87.87 32.11
N ASP A 2 -82.24 -87.96 33.30
CA ASP A 2 -82.05 -86.79 34.16
C ASP A 2 -81.14 -85.76 33.48
N PRO A 3 -81.47 -84.46 33.53
CA PRO A 3 -80.70 -83.41 32.87
C PRO A 3 -79.24 -83.36 33.35
N ILE A 4 -78.97 -83.79 34.58
CA ILE A 4 -77.63 -83.84 35.20
C ILE A 4 -76.74 -84.89 34.51
N VAL A 5 -77.30 -86.06 34.14
CA VAL A 5 -76.55 -87.15 33.48
C VAL A 5 -76.21 -86.76 32.04
N ILE A 6 -77.13 -86.07 31.36
CA ILE A 6 -76.89 -85.52 30.02
C ILE A 6 -75.76 -84.48 30.06
N LEU A 7 -75.76 -83.58 31.05
CA LEU A 7 -74.68 -82.61 31.27
C LEU A 7 -73.33 -83.28 31.54
N ALA A 8 -73.29 -84.35 32.35
CA ALA A 8 -72.07 -85.09 32.65
C ALA A 8 -71.50 -85.81 31.42
N MET A 9 -72.37 -86.40 30.59
CA MET A 9 -71.97 -87.04 29.33
C MET A 9 -71.45 -86.02 28.31
N ILE A 10 -72.11 -84.87 28.18
CA ILE A 10 -71.64 -83.76 27.34
C ILE A 10 -70.28 -83.26 27.81
N TRP A 11 -70.07 -83.11 29.11
CA TRP A 11 -68.79 -82.67 29.68
C TRP A 11 -67.67 -83.69 29.42
N PHE A 12 -67.97 -84.99 29.53
CA PHE A 12 -67.01 -86.06 29.26
C PHE A 12 -66.66 -86.19 27.77
N LEU A 13 -67.58 -85.85 26.86
CA LEU A 13 -67.32 -85.81 25.41
C LEU A 13 -66.66 -84.49 24.97
N ALA A 14 -67.00 -83.37 25.60
CA ALA A 14 -66.51 -82.04 25.22
C ALA A 14 -65.08 -81.78 25.69
N THR A 15 -64.67 -82.31 26.85
CA THR A 15 -63.32 -82.15 27.39
C THR A 15 -62.22 -82.75 26.49
N PRO A 16 -62.31 -83.99 25.96
CA PRO A 16 -61.31 -84.50 25.03
C PRO A 16 -61.35 -83.78 23.68
N LEU A 17 -62.55 -83.39 23.20
CA LEU A 17 -62.69 -82.62 21.96
C LEU A 17 -62.01 -81.24 22.06
N PHE A 18 -62.23 -80.54 23.17
CA PHE A 18 -61.60 -79.25 23.46
C PHE A 18 -60.09 -79.39 23.62
N PHE A 19 -59.62 -80.45 24.28
CA PHE A 19 -58.18 -80.73 24.42
C PHE A 19 -57.51 -80.99 23.08
N VAL A 20 -58.14 -81.75 22.18
CA VAL A 20 -57.64 -81.98 20.82
C VAL A 20 -57.62 -80.69 20.01
N LEU A 21 -58.69 -79.88 20.05
CA LEU A 21 -58.73 -78.57 19.40
C LEU A 21 -57.66 -77.60 19.95
N TRP A 22 -57.39 -77.66 21.25
CA TRP A 22 -56.34 -76.90 21.92
C TRP A 22 -54.92 -77.33 21.50
N LEU A 23 -54.68 -78.63 21.35
CA LEU A 23 -53.41 -79.15 20.83
C LEU A 23 -53.17 -78.72 19.38
N LEU A 24 -54.21 -78.78 18.53
CA LEU A 24 -54.13 -78.36 17.13
C LEU A 24 -53.90 -76.84 17.00
N SER A 25 -54.57 -76.02 17.82
CA SER A 25 -54.38 -74.56 17.82
C SER A 25 -52.99 -74.17 18.33
N ARG A 26 -52.48 -74.84 19.37
CA ARG A 26 -51.10 -74.67 19.87
C ARG A 26 -50.06 -75.09 18.82
N ALA A 27 -50.31 -76.15 18.07
CA ALA A 27 -49.44 -76.57 16.97
C ALA A 27 -49.45 -75.56 15.82
N LYS A 28 -50.61 -74.99 15.47
CA LYS A 28 -50.73 -73.95 14.43
C LYS A 28 -50.04 -72.64 14.83
N LEU A 29 -50.24 -72.17 16.07
CA LEU A 29 -49.58 -70.98 16.59
C LEU A 29 -48.06 -71.14 16.62
N ARG A 30 -47.55 -72.33 16.97
CA ARG A 30 -46.11 -72.64 16.89
C ARG A 30 -45.59 -72.58 15.45
N ARG A 31 -46.30 -73.17 14.49
CA ARG A 31 -45.93 -73.08 13.06
C ARG A 31 -45.94 -71.64 12.56
N GLN A 32 -46.94 -70.83 12.93
CA GLN A 32 -46.99 -69.41 12.59
C GLN A 32 -45.86 -68.61 13.27
N ALA A 33 -45.49 -68.95 14.51
CA ALA A 33 -44.36 -68.34 15.20
C ALA A 33 -43.03 -68.72 14.54
N ASP A 34 -42.85 -69.99 14.14
CA ASP A 34 -41.67 -70.48 13.42
C ASP A 34 -41.59 -69.85 12.01
N GLU A 35 -42.71 -69.71 11.31
CA GLU A 35 -42.82 -69.02 10.01
C GLU A 35 -42.50 -67.53 10.15
N ALA A 36 -43.05 -66.88 11.18
CA ALA A 36 -42.76 -65.48 11.48
C ALA A 36 -41.28 -65.30 11.84
N GLN A 37 -40.70 -66.22 12.62
CA GLN A 37 -39.29 -66.18 12.98
C GLN A 37 -38.38 -66.41 11.76
N ARG A 38 -38.69 -67.39 10.90
CA ARG A 38 -37.98 -67.60 9.63
C ARG A 38 -38.11 -66.40 8.69
N SER A 39 -39.28 -65.75 8.65
CA SER A 39 -39.45 -64.50 7.89
C SER A 39 -38.59 -63.37 8.49
N ALA A 40 -38.54 -63.23 9.81
CA ALA A 40 -37.71 -62.24 10.48
C ALA A 40 -36.21 -62.48 10.24
N GLU A 41 -35.76 -63.73 10.29
CA GLU A 41 -34.38 -64.13 9.99
C GLU A 41 -34.02 -63.82 8.54
N THR A 42 -34.88 -64.17 7.58
CA THR A 42 -34.65 -63.83 6.16
C THR A 42 -34.63 -62.32 5.91
N HIS A 43 -35.51 -61.56 6.56
CA HIS A 43 -35.49 -60.09 6.53
C HIS A 43 -34.21 -59.53 7.16
N GLN A 44 -33.75 -60.08 8.29
CA GLN A 44 -32.48 -59.67 8.92
C GLN A 44 -31.27 -59.98 8.02
N HIS A 45 -31.25 -61.13 7.36
CA HIS A 45 -30.21 -61.48 6.39
C HIS A 45 -30.23 -60.54 5.17
N ALA A 46 -31.42 -60.14 4.70
CA ALA A 46 -31.55 -59.14 3.64
C ALA A 46 -31.01 -57.78 4.08
N LEU A 47 -31.36 -57.32 5.29
CA LEU A 47 -30.88 -56.06 5.85
C LEU A 47 -29.36 -56.04 6.03
N THR A 48 -28.77 -57.13 6.54
CA THR A 48 -27.30 -57.23 6.69
C THR A 48 -26.60 -57.22 5.35
N ARG A 49 -27.15 -57.90 4.33
CA ARG A 49 -26.64 -57.86 2.96
C ARG A 49 -26.68 -56.44 2.39
N PHE A 50 -27.83 -55.76 2.45
CA PHE A 50 -27.96 -54.40 1.92
C PHE A 50 -27.03 -53.42 2.64
N ASN A 51 -26.89 -53.53 3.96
CA ASN A 51 -25.96 -52.70 4.72
C ASN A 51 -24.50 -52.96 4.30
N GLY A 52 -24.13 -54.22 4.02
CA GLY A 52 -22.83 -54.57 3.48
C GLY A 52 -22.58 -53.96 2.09
N GLU A 53 -23.56 -54.03 1.21
CA GLU A 53 -23.51 -53.41 -0.14
C GLU A 53 -23.36 -51.88 -0.04
N LEU A 54 -24.11 -51.23 0.85
CA LEU A 54 -23.99 -49.79 1.12
C LEU A 54 -22.61 -49.42 1.67
N ALA A 55 -22.05 -50.22 2.58
CA ALA A 55 -20.70 -50.01 3.10
C ALA A 55 -19.63 -50.16 2.00
N ALA A 56 -19.78 -51.15 1.11
CA ALA A 56 -18.87 -51.35 -0.01
C ALA A 56 -18.92 -50.18 -1.02
N ILE A 57 -20.12 -49.70 -1.35
CA ILE A 57 -20.30 -48.52 -2.20
C ILE A 57 -19.69 -47.29 -1.53
N ARG A 58 -19.99 -47.05 -0.25
CA ARG A 58 -19.44 -45.92 0.51
C ARG A 58 -17.92 -45.93 0.53
N ASN A 59 -17.29 -47.09 0.72
CA ASN A 59 -15.83 -47.23 0.67
C ASN A 59 -15.27 -47.00 -0.74
N LYS A 60 -15.94 -47.50 -1.78
CA LYS A 60 -15.55 -47.29 -3.18
C LYS A 60 -15.57 -45.80 -3.56
N TYR A 61 -16.57 -45.06 -3.10
CA TYR A 61 -16.74 -43.63 -3.38
C TYR A 61 -16.16 -42.72 -2.29
N ALA A 62 -15.51 -43.26 -1.26
CA ALA A 62 -14.89 -42.46 -0.19
C ALA A 62 -13.84 -41.49 -0.70
N GLY A 63 -13.10 -41.86 -1.76
CA GLY A 63 -12.15 -40.98 -2.43
C GLY A 63 -12.80 -39.78 -3.15
N ILE A 64 -14.03 -39.95 -3.64
CA ILE A 64 -14.80 -38.88 -4.27
C ILE A 64 -15.39 -37.96 -3.20
N ILE A 65 -15.93 -38.51 -2.11
CA ILE A 65 -16.37 -37.72 -0.93
C ILE A 65 -15.21 -36.86 -0.37
N SER A 66 -13.98 -37.37 -0.43
CA SER A 66 -12.77 -36.60 -0.12
C SER A 66 -12.47 -35.49 -1.14
N GLN A 67 -12.79 -35.70 -2.42
CA GLN A 67 -12.67 -34.69 -3.47
C GLN A 67 -13.73 -33.60 -3.31
N GLU A 68 -14.98 -33.92 -2.97
CA GLU A 68 -15.99 -32.89 -2.64
C GLU A 68 -15.58 -32.07 -1.41
N ALA A 69 -15.01 -32.72 -0.37
CA ALA A 69 -14.46 -32.02 0.77
C ALA A 69 -13.30 -31.07 0.38
N GLU A 70 -12.44 -31.51 -0.53
CA GLU A 70 -11.35 -30.67 -1.05
C GLU A 70 -11.86 -29.53 -1.94
N VAL A 71 -12.90 -29.75 -2.75
CA VAL A 71 -13.57 -28.70 -3.53
C VAL A 71 -14.21 -27.67 -2.60
N SER A 72 -14.86 -28.10 -1.52
CA SER A 72 -15.40 -27.20 -0.50
C SER A 72 -14.28 -26.37 0.13
N ARG A 73 -13.18 -27.01 0.55
CA ARG A 73 -12.01 -26.34 1.12
C ARG A 73 -11.42 -25.31 0.15
N LEU A 74 -11.25 -25.67 -1.12
CA LEU A 74 -10.74 -24.78 -2.16
C LEU A 74 -11.71 -23.61 -2.42
N SER A 75 -13.02 -23.84 -2.37
CA SER A 75 -14.02 -22.79 -2.52
C SER A 75 -13.97 -21.77 -1.38
N ASP A 76 -13.77 -22.23 -0.14
CA ASP A 76 -13.60 -21.36 1.03
C ASP A 76 -12.32 -20.53 0.93
N VAL A 77 -11.23 -21.16 0.47
CA VAL A 77 -9.96 -20.46 0.22
C VAL A 77 -10.14 -19.42 -0.88
N ALA A 78 -10.79 -19.77 -2.00
CA ALA A 78 -11.05 -18.84 -3.09
C ALA A 78 -11.92 -17.65 -2.63
N ALA A 79 -12.94 -17.89 -1.79
CA ALA A 79 -13.77 -16.85 -1.21
C ALA A 79 -12.94 -15.90 -0.32
N LYS A 80 -12.09 -16.43 0.56
CA LYS A 80 -11.19 -15.63 1.40
C LYS A 80 -10.22 -14.79 0.57
N LEU A 81 -9.54 -15.43 -0.40
CA LEU A 81 -8.62 -14.71 -1.29
C LEU A 81 -9.34 -13.61 -2.08
N THR A 82 -10.59 -13.84 -2.50
CA THR A 82 -11.36 -12.83 -3.23
C THR A 82 -11.65 -11.61 -2.34
N VAL A 83 -12.00 -11.83 -1.08
CA VAL A 83 -12.18 -10.76 -0.08
C VAL A 83 -10.86 -10.01 0.14
N ASP A 84 -9.76 -10.72 0.35
CA ASP A 84 -8.44 -10.12 0.57
C ASP A 84 -7.98 -9.29 -0.65
N ILE A 85 -8.16 -9.82 -1.87
CA ILE A 85 -7.86 -9.10 -3.11
C ILE A 85 -8.71 -7.83 -3.21
N SER A 86 -10.00 -7.90 -2.88
CA SER A 86 -10.88 -6.74 -2.92
C SER A 86 -10.45 -5.66 -1.92
N ALA A 87 -10.05 -6.05 -0.70
CA ALA A 87 -9.55 -5.15 0.32
C ALA A 87 -8.22 -4.50 -0.08
N VAL A 88 -7.28 -5.29 -0.61
CA VAL A 88 -5.99 -4.79 -1.11
C VAL A 88 -6.20 -3.82 -2.28
N ARG A 89 -7.10 -4.13 -3.21
CA ARG A 89 -7.43 -3.23 -4.33
C ARG A 89 -8.03 -1.90 -3.85
N ALA A 90 -8.93 -1.94 -2.86
CA ALA A 90 -9.51 -0.73 -2.28
C ALA A 90 -8.44 0.15 -1.62
N THR A 91 -7.59 -0.43 -0.77
CA THR A 91 -6.51 0.29 -0.09
C THR A 91 -5.46 0.82 -1.08
N TYR A 92 -5.17 0.08 -2.15
CA TYR A 92 -4.29 0.54 -3.22
C TYR A 92 -4.86 1.73 -3.96
N ALA A 93 -6.15 1.69 -4.33
CA ALA A 93 -6.81 2.80 -5.01
C ALA A 93 -6.82 4.09 -4.16
N GLU A 94 -7.10 3.96 -2.87
CA GLU A 94 -7.05 5.09 -1.92
C GLU A 94 -5.64 5.68 -1.82
N LYS A 95 -4.62 4.82 -1.61
CA LYS A 95 -3.22 5.26 -1.52
C LYS A 95 -2.73 5.88 -2.82
N ARG A 96 -3.17 5.37 -3.97
CA ARG A 96 -2.82 5.93 -5.27
C ARG A 96 -3.40 7.33 -5.44
N SER A 97 -4.67 7.52 -5.11
CA SER A 97 -5.29 8.86 -5.11
C SER A 97 -4.59 9.83 -4.16
N LEU A 98 -4.13 9.35 -2.99
CA LEU A 98 -3.34 10.18 -2.08
C LEU A 98 -1.98 10.56 -2.67
N LEU A 99 -1.29 9.60 -3.30
CA LEU A 99 -0.02 9.83 -3.95
C LEU A 99 -0.15 10.87 -5.07
N ASP A 100 -1.14 10.72 -5.96
CA ASP A 100 -1.36 11.66 -7.06
C ASP A 100 -1.63 13.09 -6.54
N ARG A 101 -2.36 13.22 -5.42
CA ARG A 101 -2.58 14.52 -4.74
C ARG A 101 -1.28 15.09 -4.15
N LEU A 102 -0.46 14.26 -3.52
CA LEU A 102 0.82 14.67 -2.95
C LEU A 102 1.80 15.08 -4.05
N GLU A 103 1.85 14.37 -5.17
CA GLU A 103 2.67 14.72 -6.33
C GLU A 103 2.27 16.09 -6.90
N GLN A 104 0.97 16.36 -7.04
CA GLN A 104 0.48 17.68 -7.44
C GLN A 104 0.89 18.78 -6.45
N GLN A 105 0.78 18.52 -5.14
CA GLN A 105 1.21 19.46 -4.12
C GLN A 105 2.72 19.72 -4.17
N VAL A 106 3.54 18.68 -4.33
CA VAL A 106 4.99 18.78 -4.46
C VAL A 106 5.37 19.62 -5.69
N ALA A 107 4.73 19.39 -6.84
CA ALA A 107 4.99 20.20 -8.04
C ALA A 107 4.73 21.70 -7.83
N ILE A 108 3.64 22.04 -7.10
CA ILE A 108 3.34 23.43 -6.73
C ILE A 108 4.41 23.99 -5.77
N TYR A 109 4.87 23.19 -4.81
CA TYR A 109 5.92 23.62 -3.88
C TYR A 109 7.27 23.80 -4.57
N ASP A 110 7.65 22.95 -5.51
CA ASP A 110 8.90 23.07 -6.27
C ASP A 110 8.95 24.40 -7.04
N GLU A 111 7.84 24.77 -7.71
CA GLU A 111 7.74 26.06 -8.38
C GLU A 111 7.86 27.24 -7.38
N ARG A 112 7.18 27.15 -6.23
CA ARG A 112 7.27 28.19 -5.18
C ARG A 112 8.67 28.31 -4.59
N ILE A 113 9.36 27.20 -4.37
CA ILE A 113 10.74 27.17 -3.87
C ILE A 113 11.68 27.80 -4.90
N ALA A 114 11.54 27.45 -6.19
CA ALA A 114 12.34 28.03 -7.26
C ALA A 114 12.22 29.56 -7.33
N PHE A 115 11.01 30.11 -7.15
CA PHE A 115 10.83 31.57 -7.06
C PHE A 115 11.37 32.18 -5.76
N ALA A 116 11.25 31.47 -4.64
CA ALA A 116 11.80 31.92 -3.36
C ALA A 116 13.34 32.00 -3.39
N GLU A 117 14.02 31.08 -4.10
CA GLU A 117 15.47 31.15 -4.31
C GLU A 117 15.92 32.40 -5.08
N LEU A 118 15.06 32.87 -5.99
CA LEU A 118 15.27 34.12 -6.72
C LEU A 118 14.89 35.37 -5.91
N GLY A 119 14.42 35.21 -4.67
CA GLY A 119 13.97 36.30 -3.80
C GLY A 119 12.59 36.85 -4.14
N VAL A 120 11.80 36.13 -4.94
CA VAL A 120 10.43 36.52 -5.31
C VAL A 120 9.44 35.82 -4.38
N TYR A 121 9.09 36.50 -3.28
CA TYR A 121 8.13 35.99 -2.29
C TYR A 121 6.68 36.34 -2.65
N ALA A 122 5.75 35.57 -2.08
CA ALA A 122 4.33 35.91 -2.13
C ALA A 122 4.08 37.23 -1.37
N PRO A 123 3.27 38.16 -1.94
CA PRO A 123 2.92 39.39 -1.25
C PRO A 123 2.11 39.09 0.01
N HIS A 124 2.41 39.78 1.10
CA HIS A 124 1.63 39.76 2.33
C HIS A 124 0.73 41.00 2.35
N PHE A 125 -0.56 40.83 2.63
CA PHE A 125 -1.53 41.92 2.67
C PHE A 125 -2.12 42.06 4.07
N GLU A 126 -2.30 43.28 4.53
CA GLU A 126 -2.97 43.54 5.81
C GLU A 126 -4.50 43.62 5.60
N PHE A 127 -5.28 43.52 6.69
CA PHE A 127 -6.75 43.51 6.63
C PHE A 127 -7.33 44.84 6.14
N THR A 128 -6.58 45.94 6.24
CA THR A 128 -6.96 47.30 5.84
C THR A 128 -6.78 47.58 4.35
N ASP A 129 -6.07 46.72 3.61
CA ASP A 129 -5.82 46.92 2.19
C ASP A 129 -7.08 46.65 1.36
N SER A 130 -7.40 47.57 0.43
CA SER A 130 -8.53 47.41 -0.50
C SER A 130 -8.33 46.21 -1.42
N GLU A 131 -9.39 45.43 -1.64
CA GLU A 131 -9.37 44.24 -2.51
C GLU A 131 -8.90 44.54 -3.93
N ALA A 132 -9.25 45.72 -4.47
CA ALA A 132 -8.82 46.15 -5.79
C ALA A 132 -7.29 46.28 -5.90
N TYR A 133 -6.64 46.79 -4.85
CA TYR A 133 -5.18 46.87 -4.80
C TYR A 133 -4.53 45.49 -4.67
N LYS A 134 -5.11 44.59 -3.86
CA LYS A 134 -4.62 43.21 -3.74
C LYS A 134 -4.64 42.51 -5.09
N ALA A 135 -5.76 42.58 -5.80
CA ALA A 135 -5.90 41.99 -7.14
C ALA A 135 -4.89 42.54 -8.13
N LYS A 136 -4.66 43.87 -8.13
CA LYS A 136 -3.69 44.49 -9.03
C LYS A 136 -2.25 44.11 -8.72
N ILE A 137 -1.90 44.01 -7.44
CA ILE A 137 -0.56 43.57 -7.01
C ILE A 137 -0.31 42.12 -7.42
N LEU A 138 -1.32 41.25 -7.26
CA LEU A 138 -1.24 39.86 -7.70
C LEU A 138 -1.03 39.77 -9.22
N GLU A 139 -1.81 40.52 -10.01
CA GLU A 139 -1.68 40.55 -11.46
C GLU A 139 -0.27 40.95 -11.92
N VAL A 140 0.30 42.00 -11.32
CA VAL A 140 1.68 42.44 -11.63
C VAL A 140 2.70 41.37 -11.25
N ARG A 141 2.53 40.71 -10.09
CA ARG A 141 3.43 39.64 -9.64
C ARG A 141 3.37 38.42 -10.55
N ASP A 142 2.19 38.06 -11.05
CA ASP A 142 2.05 36.93 -11.96
C ASP A 142 2.69 37.22 -13.33
N ARG A 143 2.59 38.45 -13.84
CA ARG A 143 3.35 38.88 -15.02
C ARG A 143 4.86 38.78 -14.80
N GLN A 144 5.35 39.18 -13.62
CA GLN A 144 6.78 39.06 -13.27
C GLN A 144 7.23 37.59 -13.22
N LYS A 145 6.44 36.69 -12.61
CA LYS A 145 6.72 35.25 -12.62
C LYS A 145 6.78 34.70 -14.05
N ALA A 146 5.82 35.07 -14.91
CA ALA A 146 5.80 34.63 -16.30
C ALA A 146 7.08 35.06 -17.06
N MET A 147 7.55 36.30 -16.86
CA MET A 147 8.81 36.77 -17.46
C MET A 147 10.04 36.03 -16.95
N ILE A 148 10.06 35.63 -15.67
CA ILE A 148 11.15 34.85 -15.07
C ILE A 148 11.14 33.42 -15.64
N SER A 149 9.97 32.77 -15.72
CA SER A 149 9.82 31.44 -16.31
C SER A 149 10.21 31.40 -17.78
N ALA A 150 9.91 32.47 -18.53
CA ALA A 150 10.33 32.64 -19.92
C ALA A 150 11.82 33.01 -20.10
N LYS A 151 12.58 33.20 -19.01
CA LYS A 151 13.98 33.70 -18.99
C LYS A 151 14.17 35.05 -19.68
N GLN A 152 13.13 35.86 -19.77
CA GLN A 152 13.16 37.20 -20.36
C GLN A 152 13.41 38.30 -19.31
N ALA A 153 13.45 37.93 -18.03
CA ALA A 153 13.65 38.87 -16.92
C ALA A 153 15.05 39.53 -16.90
N THR A 154 16.08 38.89 -17.46
CA THR A 154 17.42 39.47 -17.59
C THR A 154 17.91 39.35 -19.02
N ILE A 155 18.47 40.42 -19.56
CA ILE A 155 19.02 40.44 -20.90
C ILE A 155 20.53 40.25 -20.82
N CYS A 156 21.05 39.18 -21.43
CA CYS A 156 22.47 39.03 -21.69
C CYS A 156 22.69 39.12 -23.20
N PRO A 157 23.25 40.23 -23.72
CA PRO A 157 23.36 40.45 -25.16
C PRO A 157 24.45 39.58 -25.82
N THR A 158 25.30 38.92 -25.03
CA THR A 158 26.47 38.19 -25.53
C THR A 158 26.39 36.72 -25.16
N GLU A 159 26.31 35.84 -26.16
CA GLU A 159 26.54 34.42 -25.99
C GLU A 159 28.04 34.15 -25.97
N TRP A 160 28.54 33.42 -24.96
CA TRP A 160 29.96 33.06 -24.85
C TRP A 160 30.09 31.58 -24.56
N SER A 161 31.14 30.95 -25.08
CA SER A 161 31.43 29.52 -24.86
C SER A 161 32.47 29.32 -23.76
N VAL A 162 32.26 28.32 -22.91
CA VAL A 162 33.24 27.91 -21.89
C VAL A 162 33.91 26.64 -22.38
N GLU A 163 35.24 26.64 -22.51
CA GLU A 163 36.02 25.47 -22.96
C GLU A 163 35.53 24.90 -24.30
N GLY A 164 35.14 25.77 -25.25
CA GLY A 164 34.60 25.38 -26.55
C GLY A 164 33.15 24.86 -26.53
N SER A 165 32.51 24.76 -25.36
CA SER A 165 31.12 24.32 -25.23
C SER A 165 30.16 25.49 -25.05
N LYS A 166 29.22 25.64 -25.99
CA LYS A 166 28.09 26.59 -25.88
C LYS A 166 27.14 26.22 -24.74
N ALA A 167 26.92 24.92 -24.49
CA ALA A 167 26.06 24.44 -23.41
C ALA A 167 26.59 24.84 -22.02
N LYS A 168 27.90 24.72 -21.79
CA LYS A 168 28.53 25.20 -20.56
C LYS A 168 28.43 26.72 -20.40
N GLY A 169 28.59 27.46 -21.50
CA GLY A 169 28.37 28.91 -21.54
C GLY A 169 26.96 29.31 -21.12
N ALA A 170 25.94 28.70 -21.73
CA ALA A 170 24.54 28.91 -21.37
C ALA A 170 24.26 28.56 -19.90
N MET A 171 24.85 27.49 -19.37
CA MET A 171 24.72 27.12 -17.95
C MET A 171 25.27 28.21 -17.02
N MET A 172 26.45 28.77 -17.33
CA MET A 172 27.08 29.84 -16.55
C MET A 172 26.28 31.14 -16.62
N ILE A 173 25.76 31.51 -17.79
CA ILE A 173 24.87 32.67 -17.95
C ILE A 173 23.62 32.50 -17.08
N ASN A 174 22.96 31.34 -17.15
CA ASN A 174 21.78 31.06 -16.32
C ASN A 174 22.10 31.16 -14.82
N ARG A 175 23.25 30.65 -14.37
CA ARG A 175 23.68 30.77 -12.96
C ARG A 175 23.91 32.22 -12.55
N GLN A 176 24.58 33.00 -13.39
CA GLN A 176 24.84 34.41 -13.13
C GLN A 176 23.55 35.22 -13.09
N THR A 177 22.64 35.00 -14.04
CA THR A 177 21.29 35.58 -14.06
C THR A 177 20.57 35.34 -12.74
N ARG A 178 20.54 34.11 -12.24
CA ARG A 178 19.90 33.79 -10.95
C ARG A 178 20.53 34.51 -9.79
N LEU A 179 21.87 34.57 -9.74
CA LEU A 179 22.60 35.26 -8.68
C LEU A 179 22.31 36.76 -8.69
N THR A 180 22.35 37.39 -9.87
CA THR A 180 22.05 38.81 -10.06
C THR A 180 20.62 39.13 -9.67
N MET A 181 19.64 38.32 -10.10
CA MET A 181 18.23 38.51 -9.73
C MET A 181 18.02 38.39 -8.22
N ARG A 182 18.61 37.37 -7.58
CA ARG A 182 18.56 37.22 -6.13
C ARG A 182 19.19 38.42 -5.43
N ALA A 183 20.40 38.83 -5.83
CA ALA A 183 21.10 39.96 -5.25
C ALA A 183 20.28 41.26 -5.38
N PHE A 184 19.73 41.52 -6.57
CA PHE A 184 18.86 42.66 -6.84
C PHE A 184 17.61 42.66 -5.95
N ASN A 185 16.91 41.52 -5.85
CA ASN A 185 15.71 41.38 -5.02
C ASN A 185 16.03 41.52 -3.53
N THR A 186 17.17 41.01 -3.07
CA THR A 186 17.62 41.18 -1.68
C THR A 186 18.08 42.59 -1.34
N ALA A 187 18.63 43.32 -2.31
CA ALA A 187 19.15 44.68 -2.10
C ALA A 187 18.07 45.76 -2.21
N SER A 188 17.06 45.56 -3.08
CA SER A 188 15.98 46.53 -3.30
C SER A 188 14.91 46.53 -2.19
N PHE A 189 14.71 45.40 -1.50
CA PHE A 189 13.77 45.29 -0.39
C PHE A 189 14.47 44.82 0.90
N PRO A 190 15.29 45.66 1.56
CA PRO A 190 15.75 45.37 2.90
C PRO A 190 14.64 45.72 3.89
N SER A 191 13.52 44.97 3.90
CA SER A 191 12.50 45.18 4.93
C SER A 191 11.74 43.91 5.33
N ARG A 192 11.79 43.71 6.66
CA ARG A 192 11.08 42.80 7.59
C ARG A 192 11.50 41.34 7.79
N SER A 193 11.84 40.51 6.79
CA SER A 193 12.14 39.08 7.12
C SER A 193 13.53 38.87 7.75
N SER A 194 14.56 39.55 7.24
CA SER A 194 15.94 39.43 7.73
C SER A 194 16.20 40.15 9.06
N ALA A 195 15.29 41.02 9.50
CA ALA A 195 15.42 41.80 10.74
C ALA A 195 15.07 40.97 11.99
N LEU A 196 14.26 39.92 11.86
CA LEU A 196 13.85 39.07 13.00
C LEU A 196 14.93 38.04 13.42
N HIS A 197 15.85 37.68 12.52
CA HIS A 197 16.93 36.72 12.82
C HIS A 197 18.29 37.37 13.13
N ARG A 198 18.35 38.70 13.19
CA ARG A 198 19.59 39.43 13.45
C ARG A 198 19.36 40.50 14.52
N LEU A 199 18.90 40.09 15.69
CA LEU A 199 19.14 40.88 16.90
C LEU A 199 20.65 40.79 17.19
N PRO A 200 21.41 41.90 17.15
CA PRO A 200 22.72 41.90 17.76
C PRO A 200 22.53 41.82 19.27
N ASP A 201 23.13 40.82 19.91
CA ASP A 201 23.31 40.83 21.36
C ASP A 201 24.06 42.12 21.73
N TYR A 202 23.32 43.08 22.27
CA TYR A 202 23.87 44.36 22.72
C TYR A 202 24.38 44.17 24.15
N THR A 203 25.48 43.45 24.29
CA THR A 203 26.32 43.52 25.49
C THR A 203 27.73 43.92 25.07
N SER A 204 27.95 45.24 25.10
CA SER A 204 29.22 45.90 25.42
C SER A 204 30.49 45.04 25.37
N ARG A 205 31.28 45.18 24.30
CA ARG A 205 32.74 45.23 24.48
C ARG A 205 33.42 46.01 23.37
N SER A 206 33.65 47.29 23.66
CA SER A 206 34.71 48.09 23.06
C SER A 206 36.04 47.35 23.19
N ARG A 207 36.57 46.84 22.07
CA ARG A 207 37.99 46.56 21.91
C ARG A 207 38.43 47.10 20.56
N THR A 208 38.85 48.36 20.58
CA THR A 208 39.88 48.87 19.68
C THR A 208 41.10 47.96 19.81
N HIS A 209 41.37 47.13 18.80
CA HIS A 209 42.68 46.56 18.61
C HIS A 209 43.19 46.97 17.23
N SER A 210 44.12 47.92 17.30
CA SER A 210 45.14 48.23 16.30
C SER A 210 45.61 46.98 15.56
N VAL A 211 45.71 47.12 14.24
CA VAL A 211 46.40 46.20 13.35
C VAL A 211 47.87 46.10 13.81
N THR A 212 48.23 44.97 14.40
CA THR A 212 49.63 44.53 14.51
C THR A 212 49.72 43.09 14.04
N ASN A 213 50.45 42.92 12.94
CA ASN A 213 50.83 41.67 12.31
C ASN A 213 51.76 40.87 13.24
N PRO A 214 51.46 39.61 13.59
CA PRO A 214 52.42 38.72 14.22
C PRO A 214 52.78 37.57 13.27
N SER A 215 53.95 37.75 12.64
CA SER A 215 55.05 36.78 12.66
C SER A 215 54.80 35.35 12.19
N CYS A 216 55.44 35.03 11.06
CA CYS A 216 56.49 34.01 11.00
C CYS A 216 56.44 32.95 12.12
N ARG A 217 55.74 31.85 11.88
CA ARG A 217 56.16 30.55 12.44
C ARG A 217 56.81 29.73 11.34
N ARG A 218 58.15 29.70 11.39
CA ARG A 218 58.95 28.62 10.81
C ARG A 218 58.42 27.31 11.39
N ASN A 219 57.97 26.40 10.54
CA ASN A 219 57.99 24.99 10.89
C ASN A 219 58.84 24.26 9.85
N VAL A 220 60.08 24.02 10.24
CA VAL A 220 61.05 23.16 9.56
C VAL A 220 60.65 21.73 9.87
N SER A 221 59.94 21.07 8.96
CA SER A 221 59.91 19.60 8.81
C SER A 221 58.84 19.16 7.82
N ASN A 222 59.13 19.27 6.51
CA ASN A 222 59.02 18.09 5.63
C ASN A 222 59.60 18.45 4.26
N ARG A 223 60.77 17.88 3.97
CA ARG A 223 61.35 17.85 2.63
C ARG A 223 60.63 16.75 1.83
N SER A 224 59.84 17.14 0.83
CA SER A 224 59.74 16.38 -0.43
C SER A 224 58.95 17.15 -1.50
N ASN A 225 59.68 17.54 -2.55
CA ASN A 225 59.24 17.81 -3.93
C ASN A 225 58.08 18.79 -4.18
N ILE A 226 58.44 20.07 -4.36
CA ILE A 226 57.79 20.94 -5.35
C ILE A 226 58.81 21.15 -6.47
N ARG A 227 58.52 20.62 -7.66
CA ARG A 227 59.19 21.01 -8.91
C ARG A 227 58.22 21.90 -9.69
N CYS A 228 58.34 23.21 -9.50
CA CYS A 228 57.77 24.20 -10.40
C CYS A 228 58.76 24.41 -11.54
N SER A 229 58.42 23.97 -12.74
CA SER A 229 59.10 24.38 -13.97
C SER A 229 58.17 25.30 -14.75
N ALA A 230 58.53 26.58 -14.75
CA ALA A 230 58.05 27.56 -15.71
C ALA A 230 58.73 27.30 -17.07
N SER A 231 57.96 27.31 -18.15
CA SER A 231 58.42 27.30 -19.54
C SER A 231 57.29 27.91 -20.37
N VAL A 232 57.30 29.22 -20.62
CA VAL A 232 57.78 29.83 -21.88
C VAL A 232 56.96 29.35 -23.09
N ASN A 233 56.11 30.25 -23.59
CA ASN A 233 55.45 30.20 -24.90
C ASN A 233 56.49 30.16 -26.03
N PRO A 234 56.18 29.46 -27.14
CA PRO A 234 56.62 29.88 -28.46
C PRO A 234 55.44 30.24 -29.38
N GLN A 235 55.60 31.35 -30.08
CA GLN A 235 54.79 31.80 -31.22
C GLN A 235 55.16 31.03 -32.51
N PRO A 236 54.40 31.18 -33.62
CA PRO A 236 54.14 30.12 -34.59
C PRO A 236 55.16 30.07 -35.74
N ALA A 237 55.37 28.87 -36.29
CA ALA A 237 56.11 28.67 -37.53
C ALA A 237 55.16 28.58 -38.73
N ALA A 238 55.61 29.20 -39.82
CA ALA A 238 54.93 29.36 -41.09
C ALA A 238 54.94 28.08 -41.97
N SER A 239 53.94 28.06 -42.87
CA SER A 239 53.97 27.55 -44.27
C SER A 239 54.66 26.22 -44.61
N ALA A 240 53.84 25.26 -45.03
CA ALA A 240 53.92 24.57 -46.33
C ALA A 240 52.54 24.01 -46.67
#